data_AF-A0A8H6KD39-F1
#
_entry.id   AF-A0A8H6KD39-F1
#
_cell.length_a   1.000
_cell.length_b   1.000
_cell.length_c   1.000
_cell.angle_alpha   90.00
_cell.angle_beta   90.00
_cell.angle_gamma   90.00
#
_symmetry.space_group_name_H-M   'P 1'
#
loop_
_entity.id
_entity.type
_entity.pdbx_description
1 polymer ?
#
loop_
_entity_poly.entity_id
_entity_poly.type
_entity_poly.pdbx_seq_one_letter_code
_entity_poly.pdbx_strand_id
1 'polypeptide(L)'
;MCVKPLPHFLLEPRFWREHLRCSPPPGSFAVGQSCACGGRRERALGLLFSYAALIAYESDFHIARANYLLPQEVQWQAWRKLVEELLTPEHIYPLIDPRFHYGELRLSRLNKIYLLWKTPLRGYVSRWNQYGSFFQDNLAWVASSTVYIAVVLTAMQVGLATNALGKSKAFQSASYGFTVFSILGPLVAVGFIMALFCYMFINNWISTNTYGRKRLERIRNSRTE
;
A
#
# COMPACT_ATOMS: atom_id res chain seq x y z
N MET A 1 -5.73 -2.82 11.75
CA MET A 1 -5.97 -1.64 10.90
C MET A 1 -6.45 -0.55 11.83
N CYS A 2 -5.66 0.51 12.03
CA CYS A 2 -6.01 1.55 12.99
C CYS A 2 -6.70 2.70 12.27
N VAL A 3 -8.00 2.89 12.53
CA VAL A 3 -8.73 4.10 12.15
C VAL A 3 -8.34 5.19 13.14
N LYS A 4 -7.87 6.34 12.64
CA LYS A 4 -7.48 7.47 13.50
C LYS A 4 -8.73 8.15 14.03
N PRO A 5 -8.80 8.55 15.32
CA PRO A 5 -9.97 9.20 15.88
C PRO A 5 -10.28 10.53 15.18
N LEU A 6 -11.57 10.90 15.15
CA LEU A 6 -12.02 12.16 14.56
C LEU A 6 -11.53 13.33 15.41
N PRO A 7 -10.79 14.29 14.84
CA PRO A 7 -10.31 15.42 15.61
C PRO A 7 -11.45 16.31 16.11
N HIS A 8 -11.45 16.64 17.41
CA HIS A 8 -12.48 17.47 18.05
C HIS A 8 -12.67 18.83 17.36
N PHE A 9 -11.59 19.46 16.91
CA PHE A 9 -11.63 20.77 16.26
C PHE A 9 -12.46 20.77 14.96
N LEU A 10 -12.61 19.62 14.28
CA LEU A 10 -13.45 19.53 13.08
C LEU A 10 -14.95 19.55 13.40
N LEU A 11 -15.33 19.30 14.65
CA LEU A 11 -16.73 19.38 15.10
C LEU A 11 -17.06 20.77 15.65
N GLU A 12 -16.08 21.65 15.81
CA GLU A 12 -16.28 22.97 16.40
C GLU A 12 -16.53 24.04 15.33
N PRO A 13 -17.71 24.69 15.30
CA PRO A 13 -18.03 25.69 14.27
C PRO A 13 -17.12 26.93 14.28
N ARG A 14 -16.47 27.23 15.42
CA ARG A 14 -15.50 28.33 15.54
C ARG A 14 -14.27 28.07 14.67
N PHE A 15 -13.73 26.84 14.74
CA PHE A 15 -12.59 26.42 13.94
C PHE A 15 -12.84 26.58 12.44
N TRP A 16 -14.03 26.18 11.97
CA TRP A 16 -14.42 26.34 10.56
C TRP A 16 -14.44 27.80 10.12
N ARG A 17 -14.93 28.70 10.98
CA ARG A 17 -14.99 30.14 10.68
C ARG A 17 -13.62 30.81 10.71
N GLU A 18 -12.69 30.34 11.52
CA GLU A 18 -11.38 30.98 11.68
C GLU A 18 -10.33 30.42 10.69
N HIS A 19 -10.36 29.11 10.43
CA HIS A 19 -9.27 28.41 9.74
C HIS A 19 -9.65 27.82 8.38
N LEU A 20 -10.95 27.61 8.13
CA LEU A 20 -11.47 26.95 6.92
C LEU A 20 -12.37 27.86 6.08
N ARG A 21 -12.39 29.17 6.36
CA ARG A 21 -13.10 30.13 5.51
C ARG A 21 -12.43 30.25 4.15
N CYS A 22 -13.26 30.18 3.12
CA CYS A 22 -12.89 30.54 1.77
C CYS A 22 -13.34 31.95 1.49
N SER A 23 -12.45 32.91 1.69
CA SER A 23 -12.59 34.22 1.06
C SER A 23 -12.04 34.12 -0.36
N PRO A 24 -12.83 34.45 -1.40
CA PRO A 24 -12.23 34.72 -2.71
C PRO A 24 -11.26 35.90 -2.54
N PRO A 25 -10.07 35.86 -3.16
CA PRO A 25 -9.22 37.04 -3.19
C PRO A 25 -9.99 38.19 -3.87
N PRO A 26 -9.88 39.44 -3.37
CA PRO A 26 -10.56 40.57 -3.98
C PRO A 26 -10.07 40.73 -5.43
N GLY A 27 -10.98 40.56 -6.39
CA GLY A 27 -10.71 40.76 -7.83
C GLY A 27 -10.73 39.51 -8.73
N SER A 28 -10.95 38.29 -8.21
CA SER A 28 -10.96 37.08 -9.04
C SER A 28 -12.37 36.59 -9.40
N PHE A 29 -12.79 36.79 -10.65
CA PHE A 29 -14.01 36.21 -11.26
C PHE A 29 -13.72 34.87 -11.99
N ALA A 30 -12.74 34.09 -11.55
CA ALA A 30 -12.34 32.88 -12.26
C ALA A 30 -12.79 31.61 -11.51
N VAL A 31 -13.64 30.84 -12.17
CA VAL A 31 -14.02 29.48 -11.80
C VAL A 31 -12.76 28.61 -11.77
N GLY A 32 -12.35 28.15 -10.58
CA GLY A 32 -11.32 27.12 -10.42
C GLY A 32 -10.00 27.53 -9.74
N GLN A 33 -9.88 28.72 -9.13
CA GLN A 33 -8.70 29.05 -8.33
C GLN A 33 -8.83 28.64 -6.84
N SER A 34 -7.75 28.03 -6.34
CA SER A 34 -7.54 27.60 -4.96
C SER A 34 -7.94 28.69 -3.96
N CYS A 35 -8.97 28.41 -3.18
CA CYS A 35 -9.32 29.18 -1.99
C CYS A 35 -8.07 29.43 -1.11
N ALA A 36 -8.02 30.58 -0.42
CA ALA A 36 -6.92 30.95 0.51
C ALA A 36 -6.67 29.89 1.61
N CYS A 37 -7.59 28.94 1.82
CA CYS A 37 -7.40 27.81 2.72
C CYS A 37 -6.46 26.71 2.19
N GLY A 38 -5.98 26.78 0.95
CA GLY A 38 -5.00 25.83 0.38
C GLY A 38 -5.49 24.38 0.32
N GLY A 39 -6.78 24.16 0.02
CA GLY A 39 -7.37 22.82 -0.01
C GLY A 39 -7.74 22.24 1.35
N ARG A 40 -7.55 22.99 2.46
CA ARG A 40 -7.82 22.49 3.82
C ARG A 40 -9.30 22.23 4.07
N ARG A 41 -10.19 23.08 3.57
CA ARG A 41 -11.64 22.94 3.73
C ARG A 41 -12.14 21.70 3.01
N GLU A 42 -11.70 21.50 1.77
CA GLU A 42 -12.06 20.38 0.89
C GLU A 42 -11.59 19.05 1.48
N ARG A 43 -10.42 19.02 2.13
CA ARG A 43 -9.92 17.84 2.85
C ARG A 43 -10.66 17.57 4.16
N ALA A 44 -11.02 18.62 4.90
CA ALA A 44 -11.81 18.51 6.12
C ALA A 44 -13.21 17.96 5.81
N LEU A 45 -13.86 18.48 4.76
CA LEU A 45 -15.14 17.98 4.27
C LEU A 45 -15.05 16.52 3.80
N GLY A 46 -14.00 16.16 3.04
CA GLY A 46 -13.78 14.77 2.62
C GLY A 46 -13.58 13.79 3.78
N LEU A 47 -12.85 14.21 4.82
CA LEU A 47 -12.68 13.40 6.03
C LEU A 47 -14.01 13.23 6.78
N LEU A 48 -14.78 14.30 6.96
CA LEU A 48 -16.11 14.24 7.59
C LEU A 48 -17.07 13.36 6.78
N PHE A 49 -17.05 13.47 5.46
CA PHE A 49 -17.87 12.64 4.58
C PHE A 49 -17.53 11.15 4.71
N SER A 50 -16.24 10.82 4.81
CA SER A 50 -15.80 9.43 5.05
C SER A 50 -16.33 8.90 6.39
N TYR A 51 -16.33 9.74 7.42
CA TYR A 51 -16.88 9.40 8.74
C TYR A 51 -18.41 9.28 8.74
N ALA A 52 -19.11 10.16 8.02
CA ALA A 52 -20.56 10.09 7.84
C ALA A 52 -20.98 8.79 7.13
N ALA A 53 -20.20 8.34 6.15
CA ALA A 53 -20.43 7.06 5.47
C ALA A 53 -20.12 5.84 6.35
N LEU A 54 -19.16 5.95 7.28
CA LEU A 54 -18.81 4.88 8.24
C LEU A 54 -19.81 4.77 9.40
N ILE A 55 -20.42 5.88 9.81
CA ILE A 55 -21.35 5.97 10.94
C ILE A 55 -22.73 6.32 10.41
N ALA A 56 -23.33 5.37 9.69
CA ALA A 56 -24.63 5.55 9.07
C ALA A 56 -25.78 5.26 10.04
N TYR A 57 -25.58 4.31 10.96
CA TYR A 57 -26.60 3.88 11.92
C TYR A 57 -26.22 4.23 13.36
N GLU A 58 -27.23 4.27 14.23
CA GLU A 58 -27.05 4.53 15.67
C GLU A 58 -26.20 3.44 16.34
N SER A 59 -26.30 2.19 15.88
CA SER A 59 -25.41 1.10 16.30
C SER A 59 -23.93 1.42 16.00
N ASP A 60 -23.64 1.94 14.80
CA ASP A 60 -22.28 2.29 14.39
C ASP A 60 -21.73 3.45 15.21
N PHE A 61 -22.62 4.38 15.58
CA PHE A 61 -22.26 5.50 16.46
C PHE A 61 -21.85 5.02 17.85
N HIS A 62 -22.57 4.06 18.44
CA HIS A 62 -22.18 3.44 19.71
C HIS A 62 -20.87 2.68 19.61
N ILE A 63 -20.65 1.95 18.51
CA ILE A 63 -19.38 1.25 18.24
C ILE A 63 -18.23 2.25 18.09
N ALA A 64 -18.43 3.34 17.34
CA ALA A 64 -17.43 4.38 17.14
C ALA A 64 -17.08 5.07 18.47
N ARG A 65 -18.08 5.33 19.32
CA ARG A 65 -17.87 5.88 20.67
C ARG A 65 -17.12 4.89 21.56
N ALA A 66 -17.46 3.60 21.54
CA ALA A 66 -16.78 2.56 22.31
C ALA A 66 -15.30 2.40 21.92
N ASN A 67 -14.96 2.66 20.64
CA ASN A 67 -13.60 2.63 20.12
C ASN A 67 -12.87 3.98 20.19
N TYR A 68 -13.43 4.97 20.91
CA TYR A 68 -12.86 6.32 21.04
C TYR A 68 -12.61 7.04 19.70
N LEU A 69 -13.37 6.68 18.66
CA LEU A 69 -13.28 7.33 17.34
C LEU A 69 -14.03 8.66 17.31
N LEU A 70 -15.04 8.80 18.16
CA LEU A 70 -15.81 10.03 18.35
C LEU A 70 -15.61 10.55 19.77
N PRO A 71 -15.58 11.88 19.96
CA PRO A 71 -15.66 12.52 21.27
C PRO A 71 -16.89 12.04 22.06
N GLN A 72 -16.73 11.80 23.37
CA GLN A 72 -17.84 11.31 24.22
C GLN A 72 -18.96 12.33 24.38
N GLU A 73 -18.63 13.61 24.19
CA GLU A 73 -19.54 14.75 24.34
C GLU A 73 -20.56 14.84 23.19
N VAL A 74 -20.25 14.24 22.04
CA VAL A 74 -21.12 14.27 20.87
C VAL A 74 -22.29 13.32 21.09
N GLN A 75 -23.52 13.84 20.96
CA GLN A 75 -24.74 13.04 21.01
C GLN A 75 -25.17 12.61 19.60
N TRP A 76 -25.91 11.50 19.49
CA TRP A 76 -26.43 10.99 18.21
C TRP A 76 -27.23 12.05 17.44
N GLN A 77 -28.08 12.82 18.13
CA GLN A 77 -28.87 13.89 17.52
C GLN A 77 -27.99 15.00 16.92
N ALA A 78 -26.89 15.35 17.59
CA ALA A 78 -25.94 16.34 17.08
C ALA A 78 -25.18 15.80 15.87
N TRP A 79 -24.82 14.51 15.90
CA TRP A 79 -24.19 13.82 14.77
C TRP A 79 -25.12 13.81 13.55
N ARG A 80 -26.40 13.47 13.70
CA ARG A 80 -27.34 13.47 12.57
C ARG A 80 -27.49 14.84 11.95
N LYS A 81 -27.61 15.91 12.77
CA LYS A 81 -27.70 17.29 12.27
C LYS A 81 -26.46 17.66 11.45
N LEU A 82 -25.27 17.29 11.92
CA LEU A 82 -24.03 17.54 11.19
C LEU A 82 -24.00 16.78 9.85
N VAL A 83 -24.42 15.51 9.84
CA VAL A 83 -24.47 14.71 8.60
C VAL A 83 -25.51 15.27 7.62
N GLU A 84 -26.66 15.73 8.13
CA GLU A 84 -27.69 16.39 7.34
C GLU A 84 -27.17 17.70 6.72
N GLU A 85 -26.52 18.56 7.50
CA GLU A 85 -25.87 19.79 6.99
C GLU A 85 -24.78 19.48 5.94
N LEU A 86 -24.04 18.39 6.14
CA LEU A 86 -22.99 17.94 5.21
C LEU A 86 -23.56 17.43 3.88
N LEU A 87 -24.69 16.71 3.92
CA LEU A 87 -25.36 16.11 2.77
C LEU A 87 -26.43 17.01 2.12
N THR A 88 -26.75 18.16 2.75
CA THR A 88 -27.70 19.16 2.22
C THR A 88 -27.34 19.60 0.79
N PRO A 89 -26.06 19.81 0.41
CA PRO A 89 -25.72 20.03 -0.98
C PRO A 89 -25.95 18.74 -1.77
N GLU A 90 -26.87 18.74 -2.75
CA GLU A 90 -27.14 17.60 -3.64
C GLU A 90 -25.87 17.01 -4.29
N HIS A 91 -24.80 17.80 -4.39
CA HIS A 91 -23.52 17.39 -4.95
C HIS A 91 -22.37 17.78 -4.01
N ILE A 92 -22.01 16.88 -3.09
CA ILE A 92 -20.87 17.10 -2.17
C ILE A 92 -19.51 16.86 -2.84
N TYR A 93 -19.45 16.06 -3.91
CA TYR A 93 -18.21 15.69 -4.61
C TYR A 93 -17.39 16.88 -5.14
N PRO A 94 -17.98 17.94 -5.72
CA PRO A 94 -17.25 19.15 -6.12
C PRO A 94 -16.65 19.94 -4.94
N LEU A 95 -17.17 19.75 -3.73
CA LEU A 95 -16.74 20.46 -2.51
C LEU A 95 -15.65 19.71 -1.73
N ILE A 96 -15.33 18.49 -2.16
CA ILE A 96 -14.40 17.57 -1.49
C ILE A 96 -13.14 17.41 -2.34
N ASP A 97 -11.98 17.29 -1.66
CA ASP A 97 -10.70 17.02 -2.33
C ASP A 97 -10.79 15.70 -3.14
N PRO A 98 -10.34 15.66 -4.41
CA PRO A 98 -10.42 14.48 -5.27
C PRO A 98 -9.87 13.20 -4.65
N ARG A 99 -8.98 13.30 -3.65
CA ARG A 99 -8.50 12.18 -2.86
C ARG A 99 -9.63 11.33 -2.25
N PHE A 100 -10.74 11.95 -1.84
CA PHE A 100 -11.85 11.28 -1.16
C PHE A 100 -12.98 10.85 -2.10
N HIS A 101 -12.87 11.13 -3.40
CA HIS A 101 -13.82 10.62 -4.40
C HIS A 101 -13.76 9.11 -4.52
N TYR A 102 -12.60 8.54 -4.19
CA TYR A 102 -12.35 7.11 -4.18
C TYR A 102 -12.25 6.64 -2.73
N GLY A 103 -13.07 5.65 -2.36
CA GLY A 103 -12.97 5.02 -1.05
C GLY A 103 -11.61 4.39 -0.80
N GLU A 104 -11.25 4.18 0.48
CA GLU A 104 -9.99 3.53 0.82
C GLU A 104 -9.98 2.09 0.30
N LEU A 105 -9.27 1.86 -0.81
CA LEU A 105 -9.00 0.52 -1.31
C LEU A 105 -8.16 -0.23 -0.29
N ARG A 106 -8.62 -1.42 0.12
CA ARG A 106 -7.83 -2.32 0.98
C ARG A 106 -6.41 -2.41 0.42
N LEU A 107 -5.41 -2.22 1.29
CA LEU A 107 -3.99 -2.13 0.90
C LEU A 107 -3.55 -3.28 -0.03
N SER A 108 -4.12 -4.48 0.15
CA SER A 108 -3.88 -5.64 -0.71
C SER A 108 -4.39 -5.47 -2.14
N ARG A 109 -5.57 -4.89 -2.34
CA ARG A 109 -6.13 -4.57 -3.67
C ARG A 109 -5.39 -3.42 -4.31
N LEU A 110 -5.06 -2.38 -3.54
CA LEU A 110 -4.25 -1.27 -4.01
C LEU A 110 -2.87 -1.76 -4.49
N ASN A 111 -2.22 -2.64 -3.74
CA ASN A 111 -0.95 -3.25 -4.13
C ASN A 111 -1.05 -4.11 -5.40
N LYS A 112 -2.17 -4.80 -5.63
CA LYS A 112 -2.41 -5.57 -6.87
C LYS A 112 -2.64 -4.64 -8.06
N ILE A 113 -3.46 -3.62 -7.90
CA ILE A 113 -3.73 -2.61 -8.92
C ILE A 113 -2.45 -1.85 -9.26
N TYR A 114 -1.64 -1.50 -8.27
CA TYR A 114 -0.36 -0.83 -8.50
C TYR A 114 0.62 -1.73 -9.25
N LEU A 115 0.74 -3.00 -8.86
CA LEU A 115 1.59 -3.98 -9.53
C LEU A 115 1.19 -4.20 -11.00
N LEU A 116 -0.11 -4.24 -11.28
CA LEU A 116 -0.64 -4.53 -12.61
C LEU A 116 -0.71 -3.29 -13.52
N TRP A 117 -0.94 -2.11 -12.95
CA TRP A 117 -1.31 -0.93 -13.74
C TRP A 117 -0.28 0.21 -13.71
N LYS A 118 0.62 0.26 -12.72
CA LYS A 118 1.71 1.23 -12.69
C LYS A 118 3.06 0.54 -12.62
N THR A 119 3.91 0.83 -13.61
CA THR A 119 5.30 0.42 -13.66
C THR A 119 6.01 0.62 -12.31
N PRO A 120 7.01 -0.21 -11.97
CA PRO A 120 7.63 -0.28 -10.63
C PRO A 120 8.38 1.00 -10.18
N LEU A 121 8.30 2.09 -10.94
CA LEU A 121 9.14 3.28 -10.82
C LEU A 121 8.50 4.45 -10.07
N ARG A 122 7.22 4.38 -9.69
CA ARG A 122 6.52 5.53 -9.07
C ARG A 122 6.18 5.33 -7.60
N GLY A 123 7.20 5.30 -6.74
CA GLY A 123 7.16 5.86 -5.37
C GLY A 123 6.21 5.27 -4.31
N TYR A 124 5.31 4.34 -4.62
CA TYR A 124 4.48 3.67 -3.62
C TYR A 124 4.83 2.19 -3.54
N VAL A 125 5.91 1.89 -2.82
CA VAL A 125 6.36 0.51 -2.55
C VAL A 125 5.89 0.09 -1.16
N SER A 126 4.60 0.28 -0.85
CA SER A 126 4.03 -0.08 0.46
C SER A 126 3.93 -1.60 0.70
N ARG A 127 4.35 -2.43 -0.26
CA ARG A 127 4.18 -3.89 -0.20
C ARG A 127 5.27 -4.61 0.61
N TRP A 128 6.37 -3.96 0.96
CA TRP A 128 7.57 -4.64 1.47
C TRP A 128 8.16 -3.94 2.69
N ASN A 129 7.39 -3.83 3.76
CA ASN A 129 7.96 -3.46 5.06
C ASN A 129 8.85 -4.60 5.63
N GLN A 130 8.81 -5.79 5.02
CA GLN A 130 9.64 -6.94 5.36
C GLN A 130 10.15 -7.58 4.07
N TYR A 131 11.33 -7.19 3.60
CA TYR A 131 12.05 -7.94 2.57
C TYR A 131 12.22 -9.42 2.94
N GLY A 132 12.15 -9.76 4.24
CA GLY A 132 12.18 -11.12 4.75
C GLY A 132 11.08 -12.04 4.21
N SER A 133 9.83 -11.60 4.02
CA SER A 133 8.76 -12.51 3.58
C SER A 133 8.92 -12.97 2.13
N PHE A 134 9.50 -12.15 1.27
CA PHE A 134 9.82 -12.57 -0.10
C PHE A 134 10.94 -13.58 -0.18
N PHE A 135 12.00 -13.38 0.58
CA PHE A 135 13.06 -14.36 0.66
C PHE A 135 12.53 -15.65 1.29
N GLN A 136 11.70 -15.57 2.32
CA GLN A 136 11.12 -16.76 2.92
C GLN A 136 10.25 -17.54 1.95
N ASP A 137 9.31 -16.91 1.24
CA ASP A 137 8.44 -17.65 0.32
C ASP A 137 9.22 -18.23 -0.86
N ASN A 138 10.05 -17.42 -1.53
CA ASN A 138 10.78 -17.88 -2.73
C ASN A 138 11.89 -18.89 -2.38
N LEU A 139 12.64 -18.66 -1.30
CA LEU A 139 13.65 -19.61 -0.85
C LEU A 139 13.01 -20.88 -0.27
N ALA A 140 11.82 -20.80 0.34
CA ALA A 140 11.10 -22.00 0.78
C ALA A 140 10.71 -22.89 -0.41
N TRP A 141 10.19 -22.31 -1.50
CA TRP A 141 9.89 -23.06 -2.73
C TRP A 141 11.14 -23.69 -3.35
N VAL A 142 12.25 -22.95 -3.42
CA VAL A 142 13.54 -23.48 -3.92
C VAL A 142 14.09 -24.57 -2.99
N ALA A 143 14.05 -24.37 -1.68
CA ALA A 143 14.52 -25.34 -0.70
C ALA A 143 13.69 -26.63 -0.75
N SER A 144 12.36 -26.52 -0.77
CA SER A 144 11.46 -27.68 -0.90
C SER A 144 11.72 -28.46 -2.18
N SER A 145 11.93 -27.75 -3.30
CA SER A 145 12.24 -28.38 -4.59
C SER A 145 13.60 -29.08 -4.56
N THR A 146 14.59 -28.46 -3.93
CA THR A 146 15.95 -29.02 -3.76
C THR A 146 15.92 -30.29 -2.90
N VAL A 147 15.14 -30.30 -1.81
CA VAL A 147 14.94 -31.49 -0.96
C VAL A 147 14.32 -32.63 -1.77
N TYR A 148 13.28 -32.35 -2.56
CA TYR A 148 12.66 -33.36 -3.42
C TYR A 148 13.63 -33.91 -4.46
N ILE A 149 14.40 -33.04 -5.13
CA ILE A 149 15.44 -33.43 -6.08
C ILE A 149 16.50 -34.30 -5.41
N ALA A 150 16.93 -33.98 -4.19
CA ALA A 150 17.88 -34.78 -3.43
C ALA A 150 17.34 -36.19 -3.14
N VAL A 151 16.06 -36.33 -2.79
CA VAL A 151 15.41 -37.64 -2.61
C VAL A 151 15.44 -38.44 -3.92
N VAL A 152 15.12 -37.82 -5.05
CA VAL A 152 15.21 -38.49 -6.37
C VAL A 152 16.64 -38.92 -6.69
N LEU A 153 17.64 -38.07 -6.41
CA LEU A 153 19.05 -38.43 -6.58
C LEU A 153 19.46 -39.63 -5.71
N THR A 154 19.00 -39.70 -4.46
CA THR A 154 19.28 -40.86 -3.60
C THR A 154 18.67 -42.15 -4.13
N ALA A 155 17.43 -42.11 -4.64
CA ALA A 155 16.81 -43.27 -5.29
C ALA A 155 17.55 -43.67 -6.59
N MET A 156 18.06 -42.68 -7.33
CA MET A 156 18.85 -42.90 -8.54
C MET A 156 20.21 -43.55 -8.24
N GLN A 157 20.85 -43.17 -7.13
CA GLN A 157 22.07 -43.83 -6.65
C GLN A 157 21.83 -45.32 -6.38
N VAL A 158 20.70 -45.67 -5.76
CA VAL A 158 20.30 -47.07 -5.55
C VAL A 158 20.07 -47.78 -6.89
N GLY A 159 19.43 -47.12 -7.85
CA GLY A 159 19.22 -47.66 -9.20
C GLY A 159 20.53 -47.96 -9.94
N LEU A 160 21.49 -47.03 -9.89
CA LEU A 160 22.82 -47.20 -10.51
C LEU A 160 23.63 -48.33 -9.88
N ALA A 161 23.40 -48.65 -8.60
CA ALA A 161 24.06 -49.76 -7.92
C ALA A 161 23.52 -51.15 -8.36
N THR A 162 22.38 -51.21 -9.04
CA THR A 162 21.83 -52.49 -9.53
C THR A 162 22.45 -52.91 -10.87
N ASN A 163 22.65 -54.22 -11.06
CA ASN A 163 23.20 -54.77 -12.31
C ASN A 163 22.28 -54.54 -13.54
N ALA A 164 20.97 -54.38 -13.33
CA ALA A 164 20.00 -54.20 -14.41
C ALA A 164 20.00 -52.76 -14.97
N LEU A 165 20.01 -51.74 -14.10
CA LEU A 165 20.00 -50.34 -14.53
C LEU A 165 21.40 -49.74 -14.65
N GLY A 166 22.36 -50.14 -13.79
CA GLY A 166 23.74 -49.65 -13.80
C GLY A 166 24.52 -49.99 -15.07
N LYS A 167 24.15 -51.06 -15.80
CA LYS A 167 24.79 -51.45 -17.07
C LYS A 167 24.17 -50.77 -18.31
N SER A 168 23.03 -50.11 -18.17
CA SER A 168 22.37 -49.41 -19.28
C SER A 168 23.01 -48.04 -19.51
N LYS A 169 23.59 -47.84 -20.71
CA LYS A 169 24.19 -46.54 -21.10
C LYS A 169 23.17 -45.39 -21.09
N ALA A 170 21.91 -45.67 -21.42
CA ALA A 170 20.84 -44.67 -21.40
C ALA A 170 20.55 -44.18 -19.97
N PHE A 171 20.56 -45.08 -18.99
CA PHE A 171 20.31 -44.75 -17.59
C PHE A 171 21.48 -43.98 -16.97
N GLN A 172 22.72 -44.34 -17.30
CA GLN A 172 23.90 -43.59 -16.87
C GLN A 172 23.92 -42.15 -17.42
N SER A 173 23.59 -41.98 -18.71
CA SER A 173 23.49 -40.65 -19.34
C SER A 173 22.41 -39.78 -18.70
N ALA A 174 21.22 -40.34 -18.46
CA ALA A 174 20.15 -39.65 -17.76
C ALA A 174 20.54 -39.27 -16.33
N SER A 175 21.26 -40.16 -15.62
CA SER A 175 21.74 -39.90 -14.26
C SER A 175 22.77 -38.78 -14.20
N TYR A 176 23.69 -38.74 -15.16
CA TYR A 176 24.66 -37.66 -15.28
C TYR A 176 23.98 -36.31 -15.53
N GLY A 177 23.07 -36.26 -16.53
CA GLY A 177 22.33 -35.03 -16.85
C GLY A 177 21.49 -34.53 -15.67
N PHE A 178 20.80 -35.45 -14.98
CA PHE A 178 19.99 -35.11 -13.81
C PHE A 178 20.85 -34.62 -12.63
N THR A 179 22.03 -35.19 -12.42
CA THR A 179 22.98 -34.74 -11.37
C THR A 179 23.47 -33.32 -11.65
N VAL A 180 23.87 -33.02 -12.89
CA VAL A 180 24.29 -31.67 -13.29
C VAL A 180 23.15 -30.66 -13.12
N PHE A 181 21.93 -31.02 -13.54
CA PHE A 181 20.74 -30.19 -13.36
C PHE A 181 20.44 -29.92 -11.87
N SER A 182 20.58 -30.92 -11.01
CA SER A 182 20.28 -30.82 -9.59
C SER A 182 21.23 -29.89 -8.84
N ILE A 183 22.47 -29.75 -9.32
CA ILE A 183 23.47 -28.84 -8.76
C ILE A 183 23.27 -27.42 -9.31
N LEU A 184 23.17 -27.29 -10.64
CA LEU A 184 23.09 -25.98 -11.30
C LEU A 184 21.72 -25.32 -11.14
N GLY A 185 20.63 -26.10 -11.13
CA GLY A 185 19.26 -25.61 -11.08
C GLY A 185 18.97 -24.70 -9.88
N PRO A 186 19.19 -25.16 -8.64
CA PRO A 186 19.01 -24.34 -7.44
C PRO A 186 19.93 -23.11 -7.42
N LEU A 187 21.20 -23.25 -7.84
CA LEU A 187 22.14 -22.14 -7.91
C LEU A 187 21.68 -21.03 -8.86
N VAL A 188 21.23 -21.40 -10.06
CA VAL A 188 20.71 -20.46 -11.06
C VAL A 188 19.41 -19.83 -10.56
N ALA A 189 18.52 -20.60 -9.95
CA ALA A 189 17.26 -20.09 -9.41
C ALA A 189 17.49 -19.05 -8.30
N VAL A 190 18.37 -19.34 -7.33
CA VAL A 190 18.74 -18.40 -6.27
C VAL A 190 19.42 -17.16 -6.86
N GLY A 191 20.35 -17.34 -7.79
CA GLY A 191 21.02 -16.23 -8.47
C GLY A 191 20.04 -15.31 -9.21
N PHE A 192 19.05 -15.89 -9.90
CA PHE A 192 18.01 -15.14 -10.59
C PHE A 192 17.11 -14.37 -9.61
N ILE A 193 16.66 -15.01 -8.52
CA ILE A 193 15.87 -14.34 -7.46
C ILE A 193 16.66 -13.17 -6.86
N MET A 194 17.95 -13.37 -6.57
CA MET A 194 18.85 -12.33 -6.07
C MET A 194 19.05 -11.19 -7.07
N ALA A 195 19.20 -11.49 -8.37
CA ALA A 195 19.35 -10.47 -9.40
C ALA A 195 18.09 -9.60 -9.53
N LEU A 196 16.90 -10.22 -9.55
CA LEU A 196 15.63 -9.50 -9.54
C LEU A 196 15.48 -8.63 -8.29
N PHE A 197 15.87 -9.15 -7.13
CA PHE A 197 15.87 -8.40 -5.89
C PHE A 197 16.79 -7.17 -5.98
N CYS A 198 18.04 -7.34 -6.42
CA CYS A 198 19.00 -6.26 -6.57
C CYS A 198 18.49 -5.20 -7.55
N TYR A 199 17.94 -5.61 -8.70
CA TYR A 199 17.35 -4.69 -9.67
C TYR A 199 16.22 -3.85 -9.05
N MET A 200 15.27 -4.49 -8.35
CA MET A 200 14.19 -3.77 -7.67
C MET A 200 14.70 -2.87 -6.54
N PHE A 201 15.69 -3.34 -5.76
CA PHE A 201 16.27 -2.59 -4.65
C PHE A 201 16.96 -1.32 -5.14
N ILE A 202 17.79 -1.42 -6.19
CA ILE A 202 18.49 -0.27 -6.79
C ILE A 202 17.48 0.75 -7.31
N ASN A 203 16.47 0.30 -8.05
CA ASN A 203 15.43 1.19 -8.58
C ASN A 203 14.66 1.91 -7.47
N ASN A 204 14.30 1.19 -6.40
CA ASN A 204 13.62 1.77 -5.25
C ASN A 204 14.52 2.77 -4.50
N TRP A 205 15.79 2.43 -4.30
CA TRP A 205 16.77 3.28 -3.63
C TRP A 205 17.00 4.59 -4.39
N ILE A 206 17.16 4.53 -5.71
CA ILE A 206 17.28 5.72 -6.58
C ILE A 206 16.02 6.59 -6.48
N SER A 207 14.84 5.98 -6.57
CA SER A 207 13.56 6.68 -6.44
C SER A 207 13.47 7.39 -5.09
N THR A 208 13.75 6.68 -3.99
CA THR A 208 13.71 7.23 -2.63
C THR A 208 14.68 8.38 -2.45
N ASN A 209 15.93 8.25 -2.93
CA ASN A 209 16.93 9.29 -2.79
C ASN A 209 16.58 10.55 -3.61
N THR A 210 16.04 10.37 -4.82
CA THR A 210 15.62 11.51 -5.66
C THR A 210 14.41 12.25 -5.07
N TYR A 211 13.42 11.55 -4.52
CA TYR A 211 12.32 12.20 -3.80
C TYR A 211 12.78 12.85 -2.49
N GLY A 212 13.69 12.23 -1.76
CA GLY A 212 14.28 12.76 -0.53
C GLY A 212 15.00 14.09 -0.78
N ARG A 213 15.85 14.15 -1.81
CA ARG A 213 16.55 15.37 -2.22
C ARG A 213 15.59 16.49 -2.60
N LYS A 214 14.60 16.22 -3.45
CA LYS A 214 13.57 17.21 -3.85
C LYS A 214 12.72 17.71 -2.67
N ARG A 215 12.56 16.91 -1.62
CA ARG A 215 11.84 17.32 -0.40
C ARG A 215 12.72 18.20 0.47
N LEU A 216 13.98 17.83 0.67
CA LEU A 216 14.94 18.62 1.43
C LEU A 216 15.20 19.99 0.79
N GLU A 217 15.28 20.05 -0.53
CA GLU A 217 15.41 21.32 -1.28
C GLU A 217 14.19 22.24 -1.04
N ARG A 218 12.96 21.69 -1.05
CA ARG A 218 11.76 22.48 -0.71
C ARG A 218 11.72 22.95 0.74
N ILE A 219 12.19 22.14 1.69
CA ILE A 219 12.27 22.53 3.10
C ILE A 219 13.35 23.59 3.32
N ARG A 220 14.45 23.55 2.57
CA ARG A 220 15.51 24.56 2.64
C ARG A 220 15.02 25.90 2.07
N ASN A 221 14.38 25.89 0.90
CA ASN A 221 13.89 27.11 0.26
C ASN A 221 12.77 27.80 1.05
N SER A 222 11.91 27.04 1.75
CA SER A 222 10.86 27.60 2.61
C SER A 222 11.36 28.14 3.95
N ARG A 223 12.64 27.96 4.29
CA ARG A 223 13.26 28.49 5.51
C ARG A 223 14.09 29.75 5.25
N THR A 224 14.29 30.10 3.98
CA THR A 224 15.04 31.27 3.50
C THR A 224 14.13 32.41 3.02
N GLU A 225 12.82 32.16 2.93
CA GLU A 225 11.75 33.18 2.80
C GLU A 225 11.17 33.49 4.18
#